data_AF-A0A377DDJ6-F1
#
_entry.id   AF-A0A377DDJ6-F1
#
_cell.length_a   1.000
_cell.length_b   1.000
_cell.length_c   1.000
_cell.angle_alpha   90.00
_cell.angle_beta   90.00
_cell.angle_gamma   90.00
#
_symmetry.space_group_name_H-M   'P 1'
#
loop_
_entity.id
_entity.type
_entity.pdbx_description
1 polymer ?
#
loop_
_entity_poly.entity_id
_entity_poly.type
_entity_poly.pdbx_seq_one_letter_code
_entity_poly.pdbx_strand_id
1 'polypeptide(L)'
;MGENFIASDQLALLPVTRRFIFLEEGDIAEITRRSVNIFDKTGAEVKRQDIESNLQYDAGDKGIYRHYMQKEIYEQPNAIKTPLPGASATVRLI
;
A
#
# COMPACT_ATOMS: atom_id res chain seq x y z
N MET A 1 -9.58 17.90 -15.69
CA MET A 1 -8.21 17.78 -16.24
C MET A 1 -7.57 16.60 -15.53
N GLY A 2 -7.25 15.52 -16.24
CA GLY A 2 -6.65 14.33 -15.62
C GLY A 2 -5.17 14.57 -15.31
N GLU A 3 -4.73 14.09 -14.16
CA GLU A 3 -3.33 14.05 -13.76
C GLU A 3 -3.03 12.63 -13.24
N ASN A 4 -1.88 12.12 -13.64
CA ASN A 4 -1.41 10.80 -13.25
C ASN A 4 -0.17 11.00 -12.36
N PHE A 5 -0.08 10.22 -11.29
CA PHE A 5 1.01 10.30 -10.33
C PHE A 5 1.75 8.98 -10.24
N ILE A 6 3.03 9.03 -9.91
CA ILE A 6 3.87 7.87 -9.63
C ILE A 6 4.57 8.07 -8.30
N ALA A 7 4.58 7.03 -7.47
CA ALA A 7 5.30 6.99 -6.20
C ALA A 7 5.71 5.57 -5.88
N SER A 8 6.74 5.41 -5.04
CA SER A 8 7.18 4.10 -4.53
C SER A 8 6.23 3.51 -3.49
N ASP A 9 5.45 4.37 -2.83
CA ASP A 9 4.48 3.99 -1.80
C ASP A 9 3.15 4.72 -2.06
N GLN A 10 2.05 3.97 -1.97
CA GLN A 10 0.70 4.50 -2.09
C GLN A 10 0.37 5.56 -1.02
N LEU A 11 0.97 5.48 0.18
CA LEU A 11 0.72 6.42 1.27
C LEU A 11 1.08 7.87 0.90
N ALA A 12 2.09 8.05 0.04
CA ALA A 12 2.51 9.37 -0.44
C ALA A 12 1.46 10.03 -1.35
N LEU A 13 0.60 9.22 -1.99
CA LEU A 13 -0.37 9.66 -2.97
C LEU A 13 -1.81 9.70 -2.43
N LEU A 14 -2.05 9.16 -1.23
CA LEU A 14 -3.35 9.24 -0.55
C LEU A 14 -3.93 10.66 -0.43
N PRO A 15 -3.14 11.76 -0.32
CA PRO A 15 -3.69 13.12 -0.32
C PRO A 15 -4.28 13.56 -1.66
N VAL A 16 -3.87 12.94 -2.78
CA VAL A 16 -4.22 13.37 -4.15
C VAL A 16 -5.06 12.36 -4.93
N THR A 17 -4.99 11.06 -4.59
CA THR A 17 -5.79 10.02 -5.26
C THR A 17 -6.04 8.80 -4.36
N ARG A 18 -7.11 8.06 -4.67
CA ARG A 18 -7.47 6.77 -4.06
C ARG A 18 -7.39 5.60 -5.04
N ARG A 19 -7.18 5.88 -6.32
CA ARG A 19 -7.08 4.87 -7.38
C ARG A 19 -5.62 4.59 -7.68
N PHE A 20 -5.24 3.33 -7.59
CA PHE A 20 -3.88 2.87 -7.73
C PHE A 20 -3.79 1.74 -8.73
N ILE A 21 -2.69 1.71 -9.48
CA ILE A 21 -2.30 0.55 -10.27
C ILE A 21 -0.95 0.11 -9.72
N PHE A 22 -0.87 -1.13 -9.26
CA PHE A 22 0.40 -1.72 -8.86
C PHE A 22 1.08 -2.37 -10.05
N LEU A 23 2.33 -1.98 -10.28
CA LEU A 23 3.19 -2.59 -11.29
C LEU A 23 3.75 -3.90 -10.74
N GLU A 24 3.82 -4.91 -11.59
CA GLU A 24 4.52 -6.16 -11.26
C GLU A 24 6.02 -6.04 -11.51
N GLU A 25 6.77 -7.01 -11.02
CA GLU A 25 8.21 -7.05 -11.24
C GLU A 25 8.53 -7.17 -12.74
N GLY A 26 9.31 -6.20 -13.23
CA GLY A 26 9.68 -6.12 -14.64
C GLY A 26 8.68 -5.39 -15.53
N ASP A 27 7.59 -4.84 -14.98
CA ASP A 27 6.70 -3.95 -15.71
C ASP A 27 7.36 -2.60 -15.99
N ILE A 28 7.04 -2.04 -17.15
CA ILE A 28 7.45 -0.70 -17.59
C ILE A 28 6.18 0.09 -17.87
N ALA A 29 6.01 1.23 -17.20
CA ALA A 29 4.85 2.10 -17.39
C ALA A 29 5.22 3.36 -18.19
N GLU A 30 4.52 3.59 -19.30
CA GLU A 30 4.51 4.87 -20.00
C GLU A 30 3.35 5.72 -19.46
N ILE A 31 3.68 6.83 -18.82
CA ILE A 31 2.71 7.69 -18.14
C ILE A 31 2.68 9.05 -18.85
N THR A 32 1.51 9.43 -19.35
CA THR A 32 1.23 10.78 -19.85
C THR A 32 0.22 11.47 -18.94
N ARG A 33 -0.10 12.75 -19.18
CA ARG A 33 -1.19 13.43 -18.45
C ARG A 33 -2.58 12.84 -18.72
N ARG A 34 -2.73 12.02 -19.77
CA ARG A 34 -4.04 11.53 -20.24
C ARG A 34 -4.15 10.01 -20.23
N SER A 35 -3.04 9.30 -20.23
CA SER A 35 -2.99 7.85 -20.36
C SER A 35 -1.90 7.26 -19.48
N VAL A 36 -2.10 5.99 -19.11
CA VAL A 36 -1.12 5.12 -18.47
C VAL A 36 -1.14 3.82 -19.27
N ASN A 37 -0.02 3.52 -19.93
CA ASN A 37 0.17 2.28 -20.67
C ASN A 37 1.23 1.46 -19.96
N ILE A 38 1.02 0.15 -19.82
CA ILE A 38 1.93 -0.73 -19.09
C ILE A 38 2.39 -1.82 -20.03
N PHE A 39 3.67 -2.11 -20.00
CA PHE A 39 4.33 -3.13 -20.79
C PHE A 39 5.01 -4.12 -19.86
N ASP A 40 4.97 -5.40 -20.20
CA ASP A 40 5.75 -6.40 -19.48
C ASP A 40 7.24 -6.36 -19.90
N LYS A 41 8.06 -7.20 -19.26
CA LYS A 41 9.48 -7.35 -19.59
C LYS A 41 9.78 -7.78 -21.03
N THR A 42 8.78 -8.31 -21.76
CA THR A 42 8.90 -8.73 -23.17
C THR A 42 8.52 -7.60 -24.13
N GLY A 43 8.02 -6.47 -23.61
CA GLY A 43 7.53 -5.33 -24.38
C GLY A 43 6.08 -5.47 -24.82
N ALA A 44 5.34 -6.49 -24.35
CA ALA A 44 3.94 -6.67 -24.66
C ALA A 44 3.07 -5.75 -23.79
N GLU A 45 2.05 -5.11 -24.37
CA GLU A 45 1.11 -4.28 -23.63
C GLU A 45 0.25 -5.15 -22.70
N VAL A 46 0.24 -4.80 -21.41
CA VAL A 46 -0.51 -5.49 -20.37
C VAL A 46 -1.47 -4.53 -19.68
N LYS A 47 -2.68 -5.01 -19.38
CA LYS A 47 -3.64 -4.26 -18.57
C LYS A 47 -3.57 -4.72 -17.13
N ARG A 48 -3.09 -3.84 -16.26
CA ARG A 48 -3.14 -4.02 -14.81
C ARG A 48 -4.45 -3.44 -14.28
N GLN A 49 -5.07 -4.14 -13.34
CA GLN A 49 -6.31 -3.70 -12.73
C GLN A 49 -6.04 -2.51 -11.81
N ASP A 50 -6.83 -1.45 -11.94
CA ASP A 50 -6.83 -0.39 -10.94
C ASP A 50 -7.63 -0.82 -9.72
N ILE A 51 -7.06 -0.56 -8.55
CA ILE A 51 -7.68 -0.81 -7.27
C ILE A 51 -8.04 0.53 -6.62
N GLU A 52 -9.15 0.54 -5.90
CA GLU A 52 -9.48 1.64 -5.00
C GLU A 52 -8.98 1.29 -3.60
N SER A 53 -8.06 2.09 -3.08
CA SER A 53 -7.47 1.84 -1.78
C SER A 53 -8.40 2.31 -0.67
N ASN A 54 -8.90 1.34 0.11
CA ASN A 54 -9.68 1.57 1.32
C ASN A 54 -8.81 1.95 2.53
N LEU A 55 -7.49 2.08 2.37
CA LEU A 55 -6.61 2.53 3.44
C LEU A 55 -7.02 3.93 3.87
N GLN A 56 -7.59 4.06 5.05
CA GLN A 56 -7.75 5.39 5.64
C GLN A 56 -6.34 5.99 5.79
N TYR A 57 -6.21 7.27 5.44
CA TYR A 57 -5.00 8.04 5.77
C TYR A 57 -5.04 8.30 7.27
N ASP A 58 -4.94 7.24 8.06
CA ASP A 58 -4.52 7.30 9.45
C ASP A 58 -3.00 7.11 9.40
N ALA A 59 -2.34 8.06 8.71
CA ALA A 59 -0.90 8.18 8.74
C ALA A 59 -0.57 8.50 10.19
N GLY A 60 -0.35 7.43 10.97
CA GLY A 60 -0.61 7.36 12.39
C GLY A 60 -0.32 8.67 13.08
N ASP A 61 -1.37 9.36 13.51
CA ASP A 61 -1.17 10.56 14.30
C ASP A 61 -0.34 10.15 15.52
N LYS A 62 0.64 10.99 15.90
CA LYS A 62 1.40 10.78 17.13
C LYS A 62 0.45 10.65 18.33
N GLY A 63 -0.75 11.21 18.23
CA GLY A 63 -1.75 11.18 19.29
C GLY A 63 -1.17 11.82 20.55
N ILE A 64 -1.20 11.09 21.66
CA ILE A 64 -0.61 11.53 22.95
C ILE A 64 0.91 11.31 23.05
N TYR A 65 1.54 10.66 22.06
CA TYR A 65 2.94 10.27 22.14
C TYR A 65 3.88 11.32 21.53
N ARG A 66 5.02 11.54 22.18
CA ARG A 66 5.99 12.56 21.73
C ARG A 66 6.79 12.12 20.50
N HIS A 67 7.00 10.81 20.35
CA HIS A 67 7.82 10.20 19.28
C HIS A 67 7.07 9.01 18.65
N TYR A 68 7.21 8.83 17.33
CA TYR A 68 6.64 7.68 16.60
C TYR A 68 7.13 6.34 17.18
N MET A 69 8.43 6.25 17.46
CA MET A 69 9.03 5.05 18.08
C MET A 69 8.40 4.73 19.45
N GLN A 70 8.03 5.76 20.22
CA GLN A 70 7.35 5.57 21.50
C GLN A 70 5.93 5.04 21.30
N LYS A 71 5.18 5.58 20.34
CA LYS A 71 3.86 5.05 19.97
C LYS A 71 3.95 3.58 19.57
N GLU A 72 4.88 3.23 18.67
CA GLU A 72 5.05 1.85 18.18
C GLU A 72 5.38 0.85 19.31
N ILE A 73 6.27 1.21 20.26
CA ILE A 73 6.56 0.36 21.44
C ILE A 73 5.30 0.12 22.29
N TYR A 74 4.45 1.14 22.46
CA TYR A 74 3.22 1.04 23.25
C TYR A 74 2.07 0.36 22.51
N GLU A 75 2.09 0.31 21.17
CA GLU A 75 1.07 -0.37 20.35
C GLU A 75 1.36 -1.87 20.14
N GLN A 76 2.61 -2.32 20.30
CA GLN A 76 3.00 -3.73 20.24
C GLN A 76 2.16 -4.70 21.09
N PRO A 77 1.75 -4.38 22.35
CA PRO A 77 0.91 -5.27 23.16
C PRO A 77 -0.47 -5.51 22.56
N ASN A 78 -1.04 -4.51 21.87
CA ASN A 78 -2.32 -4.64 21.17
C ASN A 78 -2.15 -5.33 19.82
N ALA A 79 -1.01 -5.15 19.16
CA ALA A 79 -0.66 -5.88 17.93
C ALA A 79 -0.56 -7.39 18.16
N ILE A 80 -0.10 -7.83 19.34
CA ILE A 80 -0.03 -9.26 19.71
C ILE A 80 -1.43 -9.83 20.03
N LYS A 81 -2.33 -9.02 20.59
CA LYS A 81 -3.71 -9.44 20.94
C LYS A 81 -4.65 -9.48 19.74
N THR A 82 -4.32 -8.78 18.66
CA THR A 82 -5.11 -8.77 17.42
C THR A 82 -4.60 -9.92 16.56
N PRO A 83 -5.32 -11.05 16.45
CA PRO A 83 -4.87 -12.12 15.59
C PRO A 83 -4.87 -11.57 14.16
N LEU A 84 -3.72 -11.63 13.48
CA LEU A 84 -3.65 -11.43 12.04
C LEU A 84 -4.76 -12.32 11.42
N PRO A 85 -5.66 -11.80 10.57
CA PRO A 85 -6.68 -12.62 9.94
C PRO A 85 -5.97 -13.67 9.06
N GLY A 86 -5.85 -14.90 9.57
CA GLY A 86 -5.13 -16.00 8.93
C GLY A 86 -4.11 -16.75 9.81
N ALA A 87 -3.77 -16.29 11.01
CA ALA A 87 -2.85 -17.01 11.89
C ALA A 87 -3.56 -18.14 12.65
N SER A 88 -3.81 -19.27 11.98
CA SER A 88 -4.15 -20.53 12.65
C SER A 88 -2.91 -21.11 13.31
N ALA A 89 -2.63 -20.70 14.54
CA ALA A 89 -1.57 -21.29 15.36
C ALA A 89 -2.00 -22.66 15.90
N THR A 90 -1.88 -23.70 15.08
CA THR A 90 -1.98 -25.09 15.53
C THR A 90 -0.70 -25.47 16.24
N VAL A 91 -0.69 -25.38 17.57
CA VAL A 91 0.36 -25.99 18.40
C VAL A 91 -0.08 -27.42 18.73
N ARG A 92 0.49 -28.41 18.02
CA ARG A 92 0.43 -29.82 18.46
C ARG A 92 1.51 -30.02 19.52
N LEU A 93 1.10 -30.28 20.76
CA LEU A 93 1.97 -30.93 21.73
C LEU A 93 2.01 -32.43 21.42
N ILE A 94 3.22 -32.98 21.36
CA ILE A 94 3.51 -34.37 21.72
C ILE A 94 3.75 -34.44 23.23
#